data_AF-A0A964LGP8-F1
#
_entry.id   AF-A0A964LGP8-F1
#
_cell.length_a   1.000
_cell.length_b   1.000
_cell.length_c   1.000
_cell.angle_alpha   90.00
_cell.angle_beta   90.00
_cell.angle_gamma   90.00
#
_symmetry.space_group_name_H-M   'P 1'
#
loop_
_entity.id
_entity.type
_entity.pdbx_description
1 polymer ?
#
loop_
_entity_poly.entity_id
_entity_poly.type
_entity_poly.pdbx_seq_one_letter_code
_entity_poly.pdbx_strand_id
1 'polypeptide(L)'
;MAWMRLLCGRIKSDYRYSTTLVYNNYPWPETPTDKQKADVEAKAQAVLDARAAHPEACLADLYDPLTMPANLTKAHADLDRAVDACYRAKPFESDRERVEFLFALYEKLTAPLTAGLKEPKRKRMS
;
A
#
# COMPACT_ATOMS: atom_id res chain seq x y z
N MET A 1 3.76 2.11 0.68
CA MET A 1 3.71 1.67 2.11
C MET A 1 2.64 2.36 2.98
N ALA A 2 1.96 3.41 2.51
CA ALA A 2 1.20 4.32 3.38
C ALA A 2 0.08 3.67 4.23
N TRP A 3 -0.72 2.75 3.66
CA TRP A 3 -1.81 2.07 4.37
C TRP A 3 -1.32 1.19 5.53
N MET A 4 -0.32 0.35 5.25
CA MET A 4 0.27 -0.54 6.25
C MET A 4 0.81 0.26 7.43
N ARG A 5 1.53 1.36 7.18
CA ARG A 5 2.13 2.17 8.26
C ARG A 5 1.11 2.71 9.25
N LEU A 6 -0.12 2.94 8.80
CA LEU A 6 -1.21 3.49 9.61
C LEU A 6 -2.00 2.41 10.37
N LEU A 7 -2.32 1.29 9.72
CA LEU A 7 -3.22 0.28 10.29
C LEU A 7 -2.53 -0.91 10.94
N CYS A 8 -1.27 -1.19 10.57
CA CYS A 8 -0.57 -2.34 11.15
C CYS A 8 -0.34 -2.13 12.65
N GLY A 9 -0.27 -3.25 13.38
CA GLY A 9 0.21 -3.20 14.75
C GLY A 9 1.70 -2.85 14.80
N ARG A 10 2.20 -2.58 16.00
CA ARG A 10 3.64 -2.40 16.24
C ARG A 10 4.11 -3.30 17.38
N ILE A 11 5.35 -3.78 17.29
CA ILE A 11 6.10 -4.28 18.45
C ILE A 11 7.17 -3.24 18.70
N LYS A 12 7.03 -2.49 19.80
CA LYS A 12 7.77 -1.23 19.99
C LYS A 12 7.51 -0.29 18.78
N SER A 13 8.53 -0.03 17.97
CA SER A 13 8.41 0.79 16.75
C SER A 13 8.38 -0.04 15.46
N ASP A 14 8.62 -1.34 15.54
CA ASP A 14 8.72 -2.22 14.37
C ASP A 14 7.34 -2.57 13.81
N TYR A 15 7.24 -2.65 12.49
CA TYR A 15 6.00 -3.03 11.80
C TYR A 15 5.60 -4.45 12.15
N ARG A 16 4.37 -4.63 12.62
CA ARG A 16 3.75 -5.95 12.80
C ARG A 16 2.59 -6.08 11.82
N TYR A 17 2.87 -6.69 10.69
CA TYR A 17 1.86 -6.96 9.68
C TYR A 17 0.81 -7.95 10.23
N SER A 18 -0.46 -7.71 9.92
CA SER A 18 -1.56 -8.61 10.23
C SER A 18 -2.51 -8.65 9.04
N THR A 19 -2.85 -9.87 8.60
CA THR A 19 -3.83 -10.08 7.53
C THR A 19 -5.18 -9.44 7.88
N THR A 20 -5.64 -9.59 9.13
CA THR A 20 -6.95 -9.09 9.55
C THR A 20 -7.05 -7.58 9.65
N LEU A 21 -5.95 -6.89 9.97
CA LEU A 21 -5.93 -5.44 10.13
C LEU A 21 -5.53 -4.72 8.83
N VAL A 22 -4.55 -5.26 8.12
CA VAL A 22 -3.95 -4.57 6.96
C VAL A 22 -4.56 -5.08 5.66
N TYR A 23 -4.41 -6.38 5.36
CA TYR A 23 -4.77 -6.93 4.06
C TYR A 23 -6.28 -6.94 3.83
N ASN A 24 -7.05 -7.52 4.76
CA ASN A 24 -8.50 -7.66 4.62
C ASN A 24 -9.23 -6.33 4.52
N ASN A 25 -8.63 -5.25 5.03
CA ASN A 25 -9.21 -3.91 5.00
C ASN A 25 -8.57 -3.03 3.93
N TYR A 26 -7.62 -3.53 3.13
CA TYR A 26 -6.98 -2.72 2.10
C TYR A 26 -7.95 -2.45 0.95
N PRO A 27 -8.28 -1.17 0.66
CA PRO A 27 -9.21 -0.85 -0.41
C PRO A 27 -8.49 -0.99 -1.76
N TRP A 28 -8.69 -2.11 -2.44
CA TRP A 28 -8.15 -2.41 -3.77
C TRP A 28 -8.93 -1.66 -4.87
N PRO A 29 -8.32 -1.21 -5.99
CA PRO A 29 -9.03 -0.58 -7.10
C PRO A 29 -10.08 -1.53 -7.69
N GLU A 30 -11.31 -1.05 -7.86
CA GLU A 30 -12.45 -1.87 -8.26
C GLU A 30 -12.34 -2.37 -9.73
N THR A 31 -11.75 -1.58 -10.62
CA THR A 31 -11.78 -1.85 -12.07
C THR A 31 -10.49 -1.47 -12.81
N PRO A 32 -9.33 -2.05 -12.45
CA PRO A 32 -8.12 -1.88 -13.25
C PRO A 32 -8.31 -2.51 -14.63
N THR A 33 -7.96 -1.76 -15.68
CA THR A 33 -7.93 -2.25 -17.06
C THR A 33 -6.85 -3.31 -17.24
N ASP A 34 -6.98 -4.17 -18.25
CA ASP A 34 -5.97 -5.21 -18.51
C ASP A 34 -4.60 -4.63 -18.86
N LYS A 35 -4.58 -3.44 -19.48
CA LYS A 35 -3.34 -2.68 -19.71
C LYS A 35 -2.67 -2.26 -18.39
N GLN A 36 -3.44 -1.77 -17.42
CA GLN A 36 -2.90 -1.39 -16.10
C GLN A 36 -2.38 -2.61 -15.35
N LYS A 37 -3.11 -3.74 -15.39
CA LYS A 37 -2.65 -4.99 -14.78
C LYS A 37 -1.33 -5.47 -15.38
N ALA A 38 -1.24 -5.50 -16.72
CA ALA A 38 -0.02 -5.90 -17.42
C ALA A 38 1.16 -4.96 -17.12
N ASP A 39 0.91 -3.65 -16.98
CA ASP A 39 1.95 -2.70 -16.58
C ASP A 39 2.43 -2.96 -15.14
N VAL A 40 1.52 -3.16 -14.19
CA VAL A 40 1.86 -3.53 -12.80
C VAL A 40 2.65 -4.84 -12.74
N GLU A 41 2.26 -5.86 -13.50
CA GLU A 41 2.99 -7.14 -13.59
C GLU A 41 4.41 -6.94 -14.14
N ALA A 42 4.56 -6.16 -15.21
CA ALA A 42 5.88 -5.85 -15.78
C ALA A 42 6.77 -5.06 -14.80
N LYS A 43 6.21 -4.09 -14.07
CA LYS A 43 6.96 -3.34 -13.04
C LYS A 43 7.30 -4.22 -11.83
N ALA A 44 6.43 -5.13 -11.44
CA ALA A 44 6.70 -6.09 -10.38
C ALA A 44 7.85 -7.02 -10.77
N GLN A 45 7.89 -7.49 -12.01
CA GLN A 45 9.01 -8.28 -12.53
C GLN A 45 10.32 -7.47 -12.51
N ALA A 46 10.29 -6.20 -12.90
CA ALA A 46 11.48 -5.34 -12.83
C ALA A 46 12.04 -5.19 -11.40
N VAL A 47 11.19 -5.22 -10.37
CA VAL A 47 11.65 -5.27 -8.96
C VAL A 47 12.35 -6.59 -8.65
N LEU A 48 11.86 -7.72 -9.17
CA LEU A 48 12.51 -9.03 -9.00
C LEU A 48 13.87 -9.04 -9.72
N ASP A 49 13.93 -8.54 -10.96
CA ASP A 49 15.16 -8.46 -11.74
C ASP A 49 16.19 -7.54 -11.05
N ALA A 50 15.74 -6.41 -10.50
CA ALA A 50 16.59 -5.50 -9.74
C ALA A 50 17.16 -6.14 -8.48
N ARG A 51 16.43 -7.03 -7.80
CA ARG A 51 16.95 -7.82 -6.67
C ARG A 51 17.96 -8.87 -7.15
N ALA A 52 17.65 -9.59 -8.23
CA ALA A 52 18.49 -10.64 -8.79
C ALA A 52 19.86 -10.12 -9.28
N ALA A 53 19.95 -8.84 -9.62
CA ALA A 53 21.21 -8.17 -9.96
C ALA A 53 22.20 -8.04 -8.78
N HIS A 54 21.79 -8.36 -7.56
CA HIS A 54 22.59 -8.26 -6.34
C HIS A 54 22.60 -9.59 -5.56
N PRO A 55 23.19 -10.67 -6.11
CA PRO A 55 23.06 -12.03 -5.55
C PRO A 55 23.73 -12.21 -4.18
N GLU A 56 24.73 -11.39 -3.85
CA GLU A 56 25.47 -11.43 -2.59
C GLU A 56 24.78 -10.65 -1.45
N ALA A 57 23.74 -9.86 -1.77
CA ALA A 57 23.02 -9.04 -0.79
C ALA A 57 21.78 -9.77 -0.28
N CYS A 58 21.55 -9.76 1.03
CA CYS A 58 20.30 -10.27 1.57
C CYS A 58 19.17 -9.23 1.45
N LEU A 59 17.93 -9.63 1.69
CA LEU A 59 16.80 -8.69 1.65
C LEU A 59 16.93 -7.55 2.68
N ALA A 60 17.61 -7.76 3.82
CA ALA A 60 17.83 -6.67 4.76
C ALA A 60 18.74 -5.60 4.15
N ASP A 61 19.83 -6.01 3.50
CA ASP A 61 20.77 -5.10 2.83
C ASP A 61 20.10 -4.35 1.67
N LEU A 62 19.28 -5.06 0.89
CA LEU A 62 18.58 -4.48 -0.27
C LEU A 62 17.49 -3.49 0.11
N TYR A 63 16.98 -3.50 1.35
CA TYR A 63 15.88 -2.64 1.81
C TYR A 63 16.30 -1.71 2.96
N ASP A 64 17.58 -1.63 3.28
CA ASP A 64 18.08 -0.58 4.16
C ASP A 64 17.91 0.79 3.46
N PRO A 65 17.20 1.76 4.07
CA PRO A 65 16.92 3.05 3.44
C PRO A 65 18.15 3.86 3.02
N LEU A 66 19.31 3.61 3.62
CA LEU A 66 20.55 4.34 3.35
C LEU A 66 21.39 3.70 2.24
N THR A 67 21.23 2.39 2.01
CA THR A 67 22.08 1.63 1.08
C THR A 67 21.29 0.94 -0.04
N MET A 68 19.95 1.07 -0.06
CA MET A 68 19.09 0.53 -1.11
C MET A 68 19.60 0.90 -2.51
N PRO A 69 19.93 -0.09 -3.37
CA PRO A 69 20.49 0.17 -4.69
C PRO A 69 19.58 1.04 -5.57
N ALA A 70 20.17 1.98 -6.31
CA ALA A 70 19.42 2.95 -7.12
C ALA A 70 18.50 2.29 -8.17
N ASN A 71 18.90 1.16 -8.75
CA ASN A 71 18.07 0.40 -9.68
C ASN A 71 16.82 -0.15 -9.00
N LEU A 72 16.95 -0.65 -7.76
CA LEU A 72 15.84 -1.18 -6.97
C LEU A 72 14.91 -0.05 -6.49
N THR A 73 15.46 1.07 -6.02
CA THR A 73 14.68 2.27 -5.64
C THR A 73 13.85 2.78 -6.82
N LYS A 74 14.45 2.85 -8.02
CA LYS A 74 13.74 3.25 -9.23
C LYS A 74 12.65 2.25 -9.62
N ALA A 75 12.92 0.94 -9.53
CA ALA A 75 11.94 -0.09 -9.85
C ALA A 75 10.70 -0.01 -8.93
N HIS A 76 10.90 0.24 -7.62
CA HIS A 76 9.78 0.48 -6.69
C HIS A 76 9.02 1.76 -7.02
N ALA A 77 9.70 2.86 -7.32
CA ALA A 77 9.03 4.11 -7.69
C ALA A 77 8.21 3.97 -8.99
N ASP A 78 8.68 3.16 -9.94
CA ASP A 78 7.94 2.85 -11.17
C ASP A 78 6.74 1.94 -10.91
N LEU A 79 6.89 0.93 -10.03
CA LEU A 79 5.79 0.06 -9.60
C LEU A 79 4.71 0.83 -8.83
N ASP A 80 5.11 1.69 -7.89
CA ASP A 80 4.19 2.54 -7.14
C ASP A 80 3.37 3.43 -8.08
N ARG A 81 4.00 4.02 -9.11
CA ARG A 81 3.29 4.82 -10.12
C ARG A 81 2.29 3.99 -10.94
N ALA A 82 2.63 2.76 -11.30
CA ALA A 82 1.72 1.86 -12.03
C ALA A 82 0.50 1.47 -11.16
N VAL A 83 0.73 1.16 -9.88
CA VAL A 83 -0.35 0.85 -8.92
C VAL A 83 -1.22 2.08 -8.65
N ASP A 84 -0.62 3.25 -8.43
CA ASP A 84 -1.36 4.51 -8.22
C ASP A 84 -2.26 4.84 -9.42
N ALA A 85 -1.78 4.58 -10.65
CA ALA A 85 -2.56 4.75 -11.87
C ALA A 85 -3.76 3.82 -11.97
N CYS A 86 -3.78 2.70 -11.24
CA CYS A 86 -4.95 1.81 -11.13
C CYS A 86 -6.08 2.43 -10.30
N TYR A 87 -5.75 3.34 -9.37
CA TYR A 87 -6.73 4.00 -8.52
C TYR A 87 -7.33 5.25 -9.16
N ARG A 88 -6.50 6.07 -9.81
CA ARG A 88 -6.93 7.31 -10.47
C ARG A 88 -5.87 7.81 -11.46
N ALA A 89 -6.28 8.66 -12.39
CA ALA A 89 -5.36 9.25 -13.37
C ALA A 89 -4.38 10.28 -12.78
N LYS A 90 -4.78 11.01 -11.72
CA LYS A 90 -3.92 12.00 -11.07
C LYS A 90 -2.90 11.31 -10.14
N PRO A 91 -1.59 11.53 -10.27
CA PRO A 91 -0.60 11.06 -9.30
C PRO A 91 -0.90 11.54 -7.87
N PHE A 92 -0.45 10.81 -6.86
CA PHE A 92 -0.45 11.29 -5.48
C PHE A 92 0.80 12.14 -5.23
N GLU A 93 0.63 13.30 -4.60
CA GLU A 93 1.70 14.23 -4.28
C GLU A 93 2.35 13.92 -2.93
N SER A 94 1.67 13.15 -2.08
CA SER A 94 2.19 12.73 -0.76
C SER A 94 1.55 11.45 -0.25
N ASP A 95 2.22 10.80 0.72
CA ASP A 95 1.65 9.67 1.46
C ASP A 95 0.36 10.04 2.21
N ARG A 96 0.23 11.31 2.66
CA ARG A 96 -0.98 11.81 3.30
C ARG A 96 -2.16 11.80 2.32
N GLU A 97 -1.98 12.36 1.12
CA GLU A 97 -3.02 12.37 0.09
C GLU A 97 -3.42 10.95 -0.30
N ARG A 98 -2.43 10.06 -0.42
CA ARG A 98 -2.67 8.64 -0.70
C ARG A 98 -3.54 7.99 0.38
N VAL A 99 -3.26 8.23 1.65
CA VAL A 99 -4.04 7.70 2.79
C VAL A 99 -5.45 8.27 2.81
N GLU A 100 -5.61 9.58 2.62
CA GLU A 100 -6.93 10.24 2.58
C GLU A 100 -7.81 9.64 1.47
N PHE A 101 -7.24 9.41 0.28
CA PHE A 101 -7.94 8.75 -0.81
C PHE A 101 -8.32 7.30 -0.48
N LEU A 102 -7.39 6.51 0.09
CA LEU A 102 -7.67 5.12 0.45
C LEU A 102 -8.76 5.02 1.52
N PHE A 103 -8.80 5.91 2.50
CA PHE A 103 -9.90 5.93 3.48
C PHE A 103 -11.25 6.22 2.85
N ALA A 104 -11.34 7.22 1.96
CA ALA A 104 -12.58 7.52 1.25
C ALA A 104 -13.06 6.31 0.41
N LEU A 105 -12.12 5.60 -0.23
CA LEU A 105 -12.44 4.38 -0.96
C LEU A 105 -12.90 3.25 -0.02
N TYR A 106 -12.22 3.06 1.11
CA TYR A 106 -12.62 2.08 2.13
C TYR A 106 -14.03 2.37 2.67
N GLU A 107 -14.35 3.63 2.97
CA GLU A 107 -15.69 4.03 3.40
C GLU A 107 -16.74 3.71 2.34
N LYS A 108 -16.47 4.02 1.06
CA LYS A 108 -17.37 3.65 -0.05
C LYS A 108 -17.60 2.14 -0.14
N LEU A 109 -16.54 1.34 0.00
CA LEU A 109 -16.63 -0.13 -0.06
C LEU A 109 -17.37 -0.74 1.13
N THR A 110 -17.29 -0.10 2.30
CA THR A 110 -17.89 -0.62 3.54
C THR A 110 -19.26 -0.03 3.87
N ALA A 111 -19.65 1.11 3.29
CA ALA A 111 -20.95 1.74 3.50
C ALA A 111 -22.15 0.79 3.29
N PRO A 112 -22.18 -0.09 2.27
CA PRO A 112 -23.28 -1.06 2.11
C PRO A 112 -23.41 -2.05 3.29
N LEU A 113 -22.30 -2.34 3.99
CA LEU A 113 -22.26 -3.25 5.14
C LEU A 113 -22.64 -2.56 6.45
N THR A 114 -22.45 -1.24 6.52
CA THR A 114 -22.69 -0.44 7.74
C THR A 114 -24.01 0.32 7.73
N ALA A 115 -24.75 0.34 6.62
CA ALA A 115 -26.01 1.07 6.42
C ALA A 115 -27.18 0.71 7.39
N GLY A 116 -26.97 -0.22 8.33
CA GLY A 116 -27.92 -0.55 9.40
C GLY A 116 -27.31 -0.63 10.81
N LEU A 117 -26.00 -0.35 10.97
CA LEU A 117 -25.35 -0.36 12.27
C LEU A 117 -25.63 0.94 13.01
N LYS A 118 -26.30 0.85 14.17
CA LYS A 118 -26.48 2.01 15.06
C LYS A 118 -25.13 2.53 15.51
N GLU A 119 -24.92 3.85 15.45
CA GLU A 119 -23.70 4.45 16.00
C GLU A 119 -23.49 4.00 17.46
N PRO A 120 -22.28 3.58 17.84
CA PRO A 120 -21.99 3.22 19.21
C PRO A 120 -22.18 4.46 20.08
N LYS A 121 -23.09 4.37 21.07
CA LYS A 121 -23.29 5.43 22.05
C LYS A 121 -21.96 5.69 22.76
N ARG A 122 -21.32 6.85 22.48
CA ARG A 122 -20.13 7.30 23.21
C ARG A 122 -20.48 7.39 24.70
N LYS A 123 -19.98 6.45 25.51
CA LYS A 123 -19.92 6.66 26.97
C LYS A 123 -18.85 7.72 27.22
N ARG A 124 -19.27 8.91 27.65
CA ARG A 124 -18.34 9.86 28.28
C ARG A 124 -17.73 9.15 29.49
N MET A 125 -16.45 8.85 29.43
CA MET A 125 -15.68 8.52 30.64
C MET A 125 -15.52 9.84 31.40
N SER A 126 -16.19 9.94 32.55
CA SER A 126 -16.01 11.01 33.53
C SER A 126 -14.71 10.83 34.28
#